data_AF-A0A7J9CTT6-F1
#
_entry.id   AF-A0A7J9CTT6-F1
#
_cell.length_a   1.000
_cell.length_b   1.000
_cell.length_c   1.000
_cell.angle_alpha   90.00
_cell.angle_beta   90.00
_cell.angle_gamma   90.00
#
_symmetry.space_group_name_H-M   'P 1'
#
loop_
_entity.id
_entity.type
_entity.pdbx_description
1 polymer ?
#
loop_
_entity_poly.entity_id
_entity_poly.type
_entity_poly.pdbx_seq_one_letter_code
_entity_poly.pdbx_strand_id
1 'polypeptide(L)'
;MMESDTDERRKKIRKFKESAWKCVYYLSAEILALSVTYDEPWFRNTRNFWVGPGDQVWPDQKIKLKLRGLYMYVAGFYAYSIFALVFWETRRSDFGVSMGHHVATVILIVLSYIFRFARVGSVVLAIHDASDVFLEIGKMSKYSGAETLASFAFVIFVLSWILLRLIYYPFWVLWSTRFV
;
A
#
# COMPACT_ATOMS: atom_id res chain seq x y z
N MET A 1 -21.30 0.75 34.97
CA MET A 1 -21.79 1.58 33.84
C MET A 1 -20.82 2.70 33.45
N MET A 2 -20.29 3.47 34.41
CA MET A 2 -19.22 4.47 34.12
C MET A 2 -17.87 3.84 33.73
N GLU A 3 -17.47 2.74 34.37
CA GLU A 3 -16.23 2.01 34.03
C GLU A 3 -16.29 1.37 32.64
N SER A 4 -17.45 0.82 32.26
CA SER A 4 -17.64 0.26 30.92
C SER A 4 -17.57 1.32 29.81
N ASP A 5 -18.09 2.52 30.04
CA ASP A 5 -18.04 3.62 29.06
C ASP A 5 -16.61 4.18 28.89
N THR A 6 -15.87 4.28 30.00
CA THR A 6 -14.46 4.73 29.98
C THR A 6 -13.55 3.74 29.27
N ASP A 7 -13.77 2.42 29.44
CA ASP A 7 -13.04 1.38 28.72
C ASP A 7 -13.34 1.38 27.21
N GLU A 8 -14.60 1.52 26.81
CA GLU A 8 -14.97 1.61 25.40
C GLU A 8 -14.38 2.86 24.72
N ARG A 9 -14.37 4.00 25.41
CA ARG A 9 -13.70 5.21 24.94
C ARG A 9 -12.20 4.98 24.75
N ARG A 10 -11.53 4.33 25.70
CA ARG A 10 -10.09 4.03 25.61
C ARG A 10 -9.76 3.11 24.43
N LYS A 11 -10.59 2.09 24.17
CA LYS A 11 -10.47 1.21 23.00
C LYS A 11 -10.62 1.98 21.68
N LYS A 12 -11.61 2.89 21.58
CA LYS A 12 -11.80 3.73 20.39
C LYS A 12 -10.59 4.62 20.13
N ILE A 13 -10.04 5.26 21.16
CA ILE A 13 -8.83 6.10 21.05
C ILE A 13 -7.63 5.27 20.56
N ARG A 14 -7.44 4.05 21.07
CA ARG A 14 -6.35 3.18 20.62
C ARG A 14 -6.49 2.83 19.13
N LYS A 15 -7.68 2.41 18.70
CA LYS A 15 -7.96 2.11 17.28
C LYS A 15 -7.79 3.33 16.39
N PHE A 16 -8.16 4.52 16.87
CA PHE A 16 -7.92 5.77 16.16
C PHE A 16 -6.43 6.04 15.98
N LYS A 17 -5.62 5.87 17.02
CA LYS A 17 -4.16 6.05 16.94
C LYS A 17 -3.50 5.06 15.97
N GLU A 18 -3.91 3.78 16.02
CA GLU A 18 -3.46 2.76 15.07
C GLU A 18 -3.77 3.17 13.62
N SER A 19 -5.01 3.61 13.35
CA SER A 19 -5.42 4.06 12.02
C SER A 19 -4.75 5.36 11.59
N ALA A 20 -4.53 6.31 12.51
CA ALA A 20 -3.82 7.55 12.19
C ALA A 20 -2.36 7.29 11.79
N TRP A 21 -1.66 6.38 12.50
CA TRP A 21 -0.32 5.95 12.12
C TRP A 21 -0.28 5.34 10.71
N LYS A 22 -1.21 4.43 10.42
CA LYS A 22 -1.33 3.80 9.10
C LYS A 22 -1.66 4.81 8.01
N CYS A 23 -2.56 5.77 8.29
CA CYS A 23 -2.91 6.84 7.36
C CYS A 23 -1.70 7.70 7.00
N VAL A 24 -0.90 8.11 7.99
CA VAL A 24 0.32 8.91 7.76
C VAL A 24 1.29 8.11 6.90
N TYR A 25 1.52 6.84 7.24
CA TYR A 25 2.37 5.96 6.45
C TYR A 25 1.89 5.85 5.00
N TYR A 26 0.64 5.42 4.75
CA TYR A 26 0.15 5.20 3.38
C TYR A 26 0.18 6.48 2.56
N LEU A 27 -0.14 7.64 3.17
CA LEU A 27 -0.03 8.93 2.49
C LEU A 27 1.42 9.24 2.10
N SER A 28 2.37 9.05 3.02
CA SER A 28 3.79 9.27 2.71
C SER A 28 4.36 8.25 1.71
N ALA A 29 3.91 6.99 1.77
CA ALA A 29 4.27 5.93 0.84
C ALA A 29 3.79 6.29 -0.57
N GLU A 30 2.54 6.75 -0.69
CA GLU A 30 1.95 7.15 -1.97
C GLU A 30 2.66 8.36 -2.57
N ILE A 31 2.93 9.40 -1.77
CA ILE A 31 3.69 10.58 -2.21
C ILE A 31 5.09 10.16 -2.68
N LEU A 32 5.77 9.29 -1.92
CA LEU A 32 7.09 8.79 -2.28
C LEU A 32 7.06 7.96 -3.56
N ALA A 33 6.10 7.04 -3.70
CA ALA A 33 5.95 6.20 -4.88
C ALA A 33 5.72 7.06 -6.12
N LEU A 34 4.76 7.98 -6.08
CA LEU A 34 4.49 8.92 -7.16
C LEU A 34 5.72 9.78 -7.48
N SER A 35 6.38 10.38 -6.48
CA SER A 35 7.59 11.19 -6.70
C SER A 35 8.72 10.40 -7.37
N VAL A 36 8.90 9.14 -6.99
CA VAL A 36 9.96 8.28 -7.55
C VAL A 36 9.61 7.84 -8.98
N THR A 37 8.34 7.61 -9.29
CA THR A 37 7.90 7.06 -10.58
C THR A 37 7.44 8.08 -11.61
N TYR A 38 6.93 9.25 -11.22
CA TYR A 38 6.22 10.17 -12.11
C TYR A 38 7.03 10.60 -13.35
N ASP A 39 8.31 10.92 -13.15
CA ASP A 39 9.21 11.35 -14.24
C ASP A 39 9.85 10.17 -15.00
N GLU A 40 9.51 8.93 -14.66
CA GLU A 40 10.09 7.75 -15.28
C GLU A 40 9.29 7.30 -16.52
N PRO A 41 9.96 6.78 -17.57
CA PRO A 41 9.30 6.47 -18.83
C PRO A 41 8.29 5.31 -18.70
N TRP A 42 8.40 4.50 -17.65
CA TRP A 42 7.47 3.42 -17.37
C TRP A 42 6.18 3.86 -16.67
N PHE A 43 6.12 5.09 -16.17
CA PHE A 43 4.89 5.65 -15.61
C PHE A 43 3.85 5.99 -16.67
N ARG A 44 4.26 6.17 -17.93
CA ARG A 44 3.34 6.42 -19.06
C ARG A 44 3.22 5.24 -20.01
N ASN A 45 4.26 4.43 -20.12
CA ASN A 45 4.29 3.31 -21.07
C ASN A 45 4.81 2.04 -20.39
N THR A 46 3.91 1.07 -20.23
CA THR A 46 4.17 -0.20 -19.53
C THR A 46 5.18 -1.10 -20.26
N ARG A 47 5.44 -0.87 -21.55
CA ARG A 47 6.55 -1.55 -22.26
C ARG A 47 7.90 -1.25 -21.59
N ASN A 48 8.04 -0.06 -21.01
CA ASN A 48 9.27 0.35 -20.33
C ASN A 48 9.48 -0.32 -18.96
N PHE A 49 8.51 -1.11 -18.48
CA PHE A 49 8.77 -2.05 -17.38
C PHE A 49 9.83 -3.07 -17.78
N TRP A 50 9.78 -3.54 -19.03
CA TRP A 50 10.58 -4.67 -19.52
C TRP A 50 11.74 -4.22 -20.40
N VAL A 51 11.53 -3.19 -21.23
CA VAL A 51 12.51 -2.71 -22.20
C VAL A 51 12.73 -1.21 -22.01
N GLY A 52 13.87 -0.81 -21.48
CA GLY A 52 14.27 0.59 -21.37
C GLY A 52 15.23 1.04 -22.48
N PRO A 53 15.53 2.35 -22.58
CA PRO A 53 16.55 2.86 -23.50
C PRO A 53 17.93 2.25 -23.24
N GLY A 54 18.69 1.94 -24.30
CA GLY A 54 20.00 1.28 -24.25
C GLY A 54 19.92 -0.21 -23.92
N ASP A 55 20.95 -0.77 -23.28
CA ASP A 55 21.04 -2.20 -22.90
C ASP A 55 20.21 -2.55 -21.64
N GLN A 56 19.11 -1.83 -21.39
CA GLN A 56 18.30 -1.95 -20.18
C GLN A 56 17.07 -2.83 -20.42
N VAL A 57 17.33 -4.10 -20.70
CA VAL A 57 16.31 -5.14 -20.94
C VAL A 57 16.21 -6.04 -19.71
N TRP A 58 14.99 -6.41 -19.32
CA TRP A 58 14.78 -7.38 -18.25
C TRP A 58 15.33 -8.76 -18.69
N PRO A 59 16.09 -9.49 -17.84
CA PRO A 59 16.30 -9.27 -16.40
C PRO A 59 17.50 -8.37 -16.03
N ASP A 60 18.35 -7.94 -16.95
CA ASP A 60 19.61 -7.22 -16.66
C ASP A 60 19.45 -5.71 -16.37
N GLN A 61 18.25 -5.29 -15.98
CA GLN A 61 17.94 -3.90 -15.66
C GLN A 61 18.60 -3.45 -14.36
N LYS A 62 19.19 -2.25 -14.39
CA LYS A 62 19.74 -1.61 -13.19
C LYS A 62 18.61 -0.98 -12.37
N ILE A 63 18.55 -1.32 -11.09
CA ILE A 63 17.63 -0.69 -10.14
C ILE A 63 18.22 0.66 -9.69
N LYS A 64 17.54 1.76 -10.06
CA LYS A 64 17.89 3.13 -9.63
C LYS A 64 17.84 3.27 -8.11
N LEU A 65 18.68 4.14 -7.55
CA LEU A 65 18.77 4.35 -6.09
C LEU A 65 17.44 4.81 -5.47
N LYS A 66 16.67 5.64 -6.17
CA LYS A 66 15.35 6.07 -5.69
C LYS A 66 14.32 4.93 -5.60
N LEU A 67 14.35 3.97 -6.54
CA LEU A 67 13.51 2.78 -6.50
C LEU A 67 13.94 1.84 -5.37
N ARG A 68 15.24 1.72 -5.13
CA ARG A 68 15.78 1.04 -3.96
C ARG A 68 15.19 1.67 -2.69
N GLY A 69 15.31 2.98 -2.52
CA GLY A 69 14.74 3.70 -1.36
C GLY A 69 13.26 3.41 -1.14
N LEU A 70 12.45 3.48 -2.21
CA LEU A 70 11.03 3.12 -2.15
C LEU A 70 10.80 1.68 -1.66
N TYR A 71 11.53 0.72 -2.21
CA TYR A 71 11.42 -0.69 -1.80
C TYR A 71 11.78 -0.90 -0.34
N MET A 72 12.83 -0.26 0.16
CA MET A 72 13.24 -0.36 1.57
C MET A 72 12.22 0.28 2.50
N TYR A 73 11.67 1.42 2.10
CA TYR A 73 10.63 2.11 2.86
C TYR A 73 9.39 1.23 3.02
N VAL A 74 8.91 0.65 1.93
CA VAL A 74 7.72 -0.21 1.94
C VAL A 74 7.99 -1.54 2.63
N ALA A 75 9.10 -2.21 2.31
CA ALA A 75 9.48 -3.46 2.99
C ALA A 75 9.62 -3.27 4.51
N GLY A 76 10.21 -2.16 4.94
CA GLY A 76 10.36 -1.81 6.35
C GLY A 76 9.02 -1.68 7.05
N PHE A 77 8.04 -1.03 6.42
CA PHE A 77 6.70 -0.91 7.00
C PHE A 77 5.96 -2.25 7.07
N TYR A 78 6.01 -3.08 6.03
CA TYR A 78 5.31 -4.37 6.07
C TYR A 78 5.96 -5.33 7.08
N ALA A 79 7.29 -5.31 7.22
CA ALA A 79 7.99 -6.04 8.28
C ALA A 79 7.63 -5.51 9.68
N TYR A 80 7.64 -4.19 9.87
CA TYR A 80 7.16 -3.54 11.09
C TYR A 80 5.72 -3.93 11.41
N SER A 81 4.84 -3.95 10.41
CA SER A 81 3.42 -4.23 10.59
C SER A 81 3.17 -5.68 11.01
N ILE A 82 3.96 -6.65 10.52
CA ILE A 82 3.93 -8.04 11.03
C ILE A 82 4.25 -8.03 12.53
N PHE A 83 5.34 -7.36 12.93
CA PHE A 83 5.73 -7.28 14.33
C PHE A 83 4.66 -6.58 15.18
N ALA A 84 4.13 -5.45 14.69
CA ALA A 84 3.07 -4.71 15.34
C ALA A 84 1.80 -5.56 15.49
N LEU A 85 1.39 -6.32 14.48
CA LEU A 85 0.23 -7.21 14.57
C LEU A 85 0.39 -8.29 15.63
N VAL A 86 1.60 -8.85 15.79
CA VAL A 86 1.86 -9.89 16.80
C VAL A 86 1.88 -9.31 18.22
N PHE A 87 2.50 -8.14 18.41
CA PHE A 87 2.85 -7.65 19.75
C PHE A 87 2.12 -6.39 20.23
N TRP A 88 1.68 -5.49 19.34
CA TRP A 88 1.18 -4.16 19.72
C TRP A 88 -0.24 -3.84 19.27
N GLU A 89 -0.64 -4.26 18.08
CA GLU A 89 -1.90 -3.87 17.49
C GLU A 89 -3.06 -4.61 18.15
N THR A 90 -4.19 -3.91 18.30
CA THR A 90 -5.42 -4.53 18.80
C THR A 90 -5.81 -5.71 17.91
N ARG A 91 -5.86 -6.92 18.48
CA ARG A 91 -6.33 -8.12 17.76
C ARG A 91 -7.80 -7.95 17.36
N ARG A 92 -8.04 -8.02 16.05
CA ARG A 92 -9.38 -7.95 15.43
C ARG A 92 -9.74 -9.31 14.82
N SER A 93 -11.01 -9.52 14.46
CA SER A 93 -11.49 -10.80 13.91
C SER A 93 -10.84 -11.17 12.58
N ASP A 94 -10.37 -10.17 11.83
CA ASP A 94 -9.66 -10.29 10.55
C ASP A 94 -8.14 -10.47 10.69
N PHE A 95 -7.63 -10.69 11.92
CA PHE A 95 -6.19 -10.81 12.20
C PHE A 95 -5.48 -11.80 11.27
N GLY A 96 -6.03 -13.00 11.05
CA GLY A 96 -5.38 -14.03 10.24
C GLY A 96 -5.23 -13.61 8.77
N VAL A 97 -6.26 -12.98 8.22
CA VAL A 97 -6.25 -12.46 6.84
C VAL A 97 -5.26 -11.31 6.72
N SER A 98 -5.26 -10.39 7.69
CA SER A 98 -4.32 -9.27 7.72
C SER A 98 -2.86 -9.76 7.82
N MET A 99 -2.57 -10.69 8.72
CA MET A 99 -1.24 -11.29 8.87
C MET A 99 -0.79 -11.97 7.58
N GLY A 100 -1.65 -12.81 6.99
CA GLY A 100 -1.37 -13.48 5.72
C GLY A 100 -1.07 -12.48 4.59
N HIS A 101 -1.84 -11.39 4.52
CA HIS A 101 -1.60 -10.31 3.57
C HIS A 101 -0.22 -9.67 3.75
N HIS A 102 0.17 -9.28 4.98
CA HIS A 102 1.47 -8.64 5.20
C HIS A 102 2.64 -9.57 4.87
N VAL A 103 2.55 -10.84 5.24
CA VAL A 103 3.56 -11.85 4.90
C VAL A 103 3.67 -12.02 3.39
N ALA A 104 2.53 -12.13 2.69
CA ALA A 104 2.51 -12.23 1.23
C ALA A 104 3.14 -10.99 0.58
N THR A 105 2.83 -9.78 1.06
CA THR A 105 3.41 -8.55 0.52
C THR A 105 4.91 -8.49 0.72
N VAL A 106 5.45 -8.88 1.89
CA VAL A 106 6.91 -8.96 2.10
C VAL A 106 7.55 -9.94 1.12
N ILE A 107 6.96 -11.13 0.93
CA ILE A 107 7.46 -12.13 -0.03
C ILE A 107 7.45 -11.54 -1.45
N LEU A 108 6.36 -10.90 -1.87
CA LEU A 108 6.24 -10.28 -3.18
C LEU A 108 7.28 -9.17 -3.40
N ILE A 109 7.54 -8.34 -2.39
CA ILE A 109 8.57 -7.28 -2.47
C ILE A 109 9.97 -7.89 -2.63
N VAL A 110 10.29 -8.93 -1.83
CA VAL A 110 11.59 -9.61 -1.90
C VAL A 110 11.79 -10.29 -3.25
N LEU A 111 10.79 -11.05 -3.72
CA LEU A 111 10.86 -11.71 -5.03
C LEU A 111 10.94 -10.68 -6.16
N SER A 112 10.16 -9.60 -6.08
CA SER A 112 10.23 -8.49 -7.04
C SER A 112 11.64 -7.88 -7.10
N TYR A 113 12.30 -7.73 -5.95
CA TYR A 113 13.67 -7.22 -5.89
C TYR A 113 14.69 -8.18 -6.50
N ILE A 114 14.59 -9.48 -6.20
CA ILE A 114 15.48 -10.54 -6.72
C ILE A 114 15.32 -10.66 -8.25
N PHE A 115 14.08 -10.72 -8.74
CA PHE A 115 13.77 -10.85 -10.16
C PHE A 115 13.83 -9.53 -10.95
N ARG A 116 14.35 -8.45 -10.35
CA ARG A 116 14.53 -7.14 -11.02
C ARG A 116 13.23 -6.51 -11.53
N PHE A 117 12.09 -6.82 -10.92
CA PHE A 117 10.79 -6.22 -11.21
C PHE A 117 10.59 -4.84 -10.56
N ALA A 118 11.67 -4.13 -10.23
CA ALA A 118 11.60 -2.86 -9.51
C ALA A 118 10.75 -1.79 -10.21
N ARG A 119 10.80 -1.74 -11.56
CA ARG A 119 10.00 -0.80 -12.35
C ARG A 119 8.50 -1.10 -12.25
N VAL A 120 8.08 -2.31 -12.60
CA VAL A 120 6.66 -2.71 -12.52
C VAL A 120 6.17 -2.68 -11.08
N GLY A 121 6.96 -3.19 -10.14
CA GLY A 121 6.57 -3.22 -8.73
C GLY A 121 6.44 -1.83 -8.12
N SER A 122 7.20 -0.82 -8.56
CA SER A 122 6.98 0.56 -8.08
C SER A 122 5.59 1.10 -8.43
N VAL A 123 5.06 0.73 -9.60
CA VAL A 123 3.70 1.10 -10.01
C VAL A 123 2.67 0.25 -9.27
N VAL A 124 2.92 -1.04 -9.08
CA VAL A 124 2.05 -1.93 -8.27
C VAL A 124 1.89 -1.39 -6.84
N LEU A 125 2.99 -0.97 -6.20
CA LEU A 125 2.97 -0.40 -4.85
C LEU A 125 2.09 0.86 -4.78
N ALA A 126 2.23 1.80 -5.72
CA ALA A 126 1.39 3.00 -5.77
C ALA A 126 -0.11 2.67 -5.94
N ILE A 127 -0.44 1.81 -6.91
CA ILE A 127 -1.83 1.42 -7.19
C ILE A 127 -2.47 0.74 -5.98
N HIS A 128 -1.73 -0.14 -5.30
CA HIS A 128 -2.26 -0.86 -4.16
C HIS A 128 -2.40 0.05 -2.93
N ASP A 129 -1.39 0.84 -2.58
CA ASP A 129 -1.40 1.60 -1.32
C ASP A 129 -2.32 2.85 -1.37
N ALA A 130 -2.55 3.43 -2.55
CA ALA A 130 -3.36 4.64 -2.70
C ALA A 130 -4.78 4.54 -2.12
N SER A 131 -5.46 3.39 -2.29
CA SER A 131 -6.81 3.21 -1.74
C SER A 131 -6.83 3.20 -0.21
N ASP A 132 -5.74 2.73 0.41
CA ASP A 132 -5.71 2.46 1.85
C ASP A 132 -5.61 3.77 2.66
N VAL A 133 -5.18 4.87 2.03
CA VAL A 133 -5.29 6.23 2.61
C VAL A 133 -6.74 6.55 2.95
N PHE A 134 -7.67 6.35 1.99
CA PHE A 134 -9.09 6.63 2.19
C PHE A 134 -9.71 5.68 3.21
N LEU A 135 -9.28 4.42 3.23
CA LEU A 135 -9.71 3.44 4.22
C LEU A 135 -9.38 3.88 5.65
N GLU A 136 -8.14 4.32 5.89
CA GLU A 136 -7.72 4.75 7.23
C GLU A 136 -8.38 6.07 7.65
N ILE A 137 -8.61 7.01 6.73
CA ILE A 137 -9.43 8.21 6.98
C ILE A 137 -10.85 7.84 7.40
N GLY A 138 -11.47 6.87 6.71
CA GLY A 138 -12.80 6.38 7.04
C GLY A 138 -12.86 5.75 8.44
N LYS A 139 -11.87 4.92 8.79
CA LYS A 139 -11.74 4.32 10.13
C LYS A 139 -11.57 5.40 11.20
N MET A 140 -10.68 6.36 11.00
CA MET A 140 -10.47 7.49 11.92
C MET A 140 -11.78 8.26 12.15
N SER A 141 -12.50 8.56 11.07
CA SER A 141 -13.78 9.27 11.12
C SER A 141 -14.84 8.49 11.88
N LYS A 142 -14.92 7.17 11.67
CA LYS A 142 -15.80 6.26 12.41
C LYS A 142 -15.48 6.22 13.90
N TYR A 143 -14.20 6.18 14.27
CA TYR A 143 -13.79 6.17 15.68
C TYR A 143 -14.01 7.51 16.38
N SER A 144 -14.01 8.62 15.65
CA SER A 144 -14.34 9.96 16.15
C SER A 144 -15.85 10.26 16.19
N GLY A 145 -16.70 9.35 15.70
CA GLY A 145 -18.16 9.56 15.63
C GLY A 145 -18.64 10.41 14.46
N ALA A 146 -17.75 10.74 13.51
CA ALA A 146 -18.08 11.50 12.30
C ALA A 146 -18.63 10.57 11.20
N GLU A 147 -19.86 10.08 11.38
CA GLU A 147 -20.48 9.05 10.53
C GLU A 147 -20.63 9.47 9.06
N THR A 148 -20.99 10.73 8.81
CA THR A 148 -21.11 11.27 7.43
C THR A 148 -19.77 11.25 6.72
N LEU A 149 -18.69 11.67 7.39
CA LEU A 149 -17.35 11.66 6.84
C LEU A 149 -16.82 10.23 6.64
N ALA A 150 -17.13 9.32 7.58
CA ALA A 150 -16.80 7.91 7.45
C ALA A 150 -17.46 7.26 6.22
N SER A 151 -18.73 7.57 5.99
CA SER A 151 -19.49 7.06 4.84
C SER A 151 -18.96 7.61 3.52
N PHE A 152 -18.66 8.92 3.47
CA PHE A 152 -18.06 9.55 2.30
C PHE A 152 -16.67 8.98 1.98
N ALA A 153 -15.79 8.86 2.98
CA ALA A 153 -14.47 8.27 2.83
C ALA A 153 -14.54 6.81 2.37
N PHE A 154 -15.52 6.04 2.88
CA PHE A 154 -15.76 4.67 2.45
C PHE A 154 -16.17 4.57 0.98
N VAL A 155 -17.05 5.47 0.50
CA VAL A 155 -17.41 5.51 -0.93
C VAL A 155 -16.19 5.81 -1.80
N ILE A 156 -15.36 6.78 -1.43
CA ILE A 156 -14.12 7.09 -2.17
C ILE A 156 -13.15 5.90 -2.13
N PHE A 157 -13.02 5.24 -0.98
CA PHE A 157 -12.22 4.02 -0.86
C PHE A 157 -12.69 2.94 -1.85
N VAL A 158 -13.99 2.64 -1.90
CA VAL A 158 -14.51 1.61 -2.82
C VAL A 158 -14.29 1.98 -4.28
N LEU A 159 -14.57 3.23 -4.65
CA LEU A 159 -14.35 3.72 -6.02
C LEU A 159 -12.88 3.64 -6.43
N SER A 160 -11.97 4.15 -5.58
CA SER A 160 -10.53 4.08 -5.83
C SER A 160 -10.03 2.64 -5.88
N TRP A 161 -10.47 1.76 -4.98
CA TRP A 161 -10.09 0.35 -4.97
C TRP A 161 -10.52 -0.38 -6.25
N ILE A 162 -11.74 -0.15 -6.74
CA ILE A 162 -12.21 -0.73 -8.01
C ILE A 162 -11.37 -0.20 -9.18
N LEU A 163 -11.23 1.12 -9.30
CA LEU A 163 -10.50 1.73 -10.42
C LEU A 163 -9.03 1.28 -10.44
N LEU A 164 -8.36 1.30 -9.30
CA LEU A 164 -6.93 1.02 -9.21
C LEU A 164 -6.65 -0.48 -9.28
N ARG A 165 -7.31 -1.30 -8.45
CA ARG A 165 -6.97 -2.72 -8.31
C ARG A 165 -7.75 -3.65 -9.24
N LEU A 166 -8.98 -3.31 -9.64
CA LEU A 166 -9.77 -4.15 -10.54
C LEU A 166 -9.73 -3.70 -12.01
N ILE A 167 -9.36 -2.46 -12.29
CA ILE A 167 -9.27 -1.96 -13.66
C ILE A 167 -7.81 -1.70 -14.05
N TYR A 168 -7.14 -0.74 -13.39
CA TYR A 168 -5.81 -0.32 -13.82
C TYR A 168 -4.76 -1.42 -13.66
N TYR A 169 -4.74 -2.11 -12.51
CA TYR A 169 -3.81 -3.22 -12.28
C TYR A 169 -3.91 -4.33 -13.35
N PRO A 170 -5.07 -4.96 -13.62
CA PRO A 170 -5.13 -6.03 -14.61
C PRO A 170 -4.97 -5.56 -16.05
N PHE A 171 -5.65 -4.48 -16.45
CA PHE A 171 -5.68 -4.08 -17.87
C PHE A 171 -4.46 -3.27 -18.30
N TRP A 172 -3.66 -2.76 -17.36
CA TRP A 172 -2.48 -1.98 -17.66
C TRP A 172 -1.19 -2.66 -17.18
N VAL A 173 -1.14 -3.04 -15.90
CA VAL A 173 0.07 -3.65 -15.31
C VAL A 173 0.20 -5.11 -15.70
N LEU A 174 -0.80 -5.96 -15.44
CA LEU A 174 -0.74 -7.37 -15.83
C LEU A 174 -0.74 -7.53 -17.35
N TRP A 175 -1.48 -6.70 -18.09
CA TRP A 175 -1.47 -6.70 -19.55
C TRP A 175 -0.05 -6.56 -20.14
N SER A 176 0.82 -5.81 -19.44
CA SER A 176 2.20 -5.58 -19.87
C SER A 176 3.08 -6.83 -19.87
N THR A 177 2.75 -7.88 -19.12
CA THR A 177 3.56 -9.11 -19.05
C THR A 177 3.58 -9.87 -20.38
N ARG A 178 2.73 -9.52 -21.34
CA ARG A 178 2.81 -10.06 -22.71
C ARG A 178 3.97 -9.52 -23.55
N PHE A 179 4.67 -8.50 -23.08
CA PHE A 179 5.83 -7.95 -23.78
C PHE A 179 7.12 -8.74 -23.54
N VAL A 180 7.08 -9.72 -22.63
CA VAL A 180 8.17 -10.63 -22.28
C VAL A 180 7.79 -12.08 -22.56
#